data_AF-A0AAZ1WVK5-F1
#
_entry.id   AF-A0AAZ1WVK5-F1
#
_cell.length_a   1.000
_cell.length_b   1.000
_cell.length_c   1.000
_cell.angle_alpha   90.00
_cell.angle_beta   90.00
_cell.angle_gamma   90.00
#
_symmetry.space_group_name_H-M   'P 1'
#
loop_
_entity.id
_entity.type
_entity.pdbx_description
1 polymer ?
#
loop_
_entity_poly.entity_id
_entity_poly.type
_entity_poly.pdbx_seq_one_letter_code
_entity_poly.pdbx_strand_id
1 'polypeptide(L)'
;MAQNIPYLGPINGGLREGMSIYIQGTIPKHINRFFINLICGEYESSDIALHFNPRFDGWDKVVFNTCQNGSWGSEEKIHRMPFRKGEHFEMVIIVNFQGYQIKVNGIDFHTFIHRIPMEQVRGLQIAGDVSIQMINFIGVRPQLCESSALMLRALLGKINEPVPYSSIIQGGMFPKRTIVIRGMVPYGAHKLSIKFLVSRSRDVAFHIHPRFREGIVLRNSMIGGNWGQEEREMSMNPFMEGQYFDMSIRCGNQRFKVFVNGQHLFDFFHRWQSFNEIDMLEIEGDVQISYIHF
;
A
#
# COMPACT_ATOMS: atom_id res chain seq x y z
N MET A 1 -6.38 -6.22 -13.30
CA MET A 1 -5.83 -6.48 -14.66
C MET A 1 -4.43 -7.04 -14.46
N ALA A 2 -4.00 -8.02 -15.27
CA ALA A 2 -2.66 -8.59 -15.14
C ALA A 2 -1.58 -7.58 -15.60
N GLN A 3 -0.41 -7.62 -14.97
CA GLN A 3 0.77 -6.86 -15.37
C GLN A 3 1.39 -7.48 -16.63
N ASN A 4 1.95 -6.65 -17.50
CA ASN A 4 2.72 -7.13 -18.65
C ASN A 4 4.06 -7.71 -18.18
N ILE A 5 4.44 -8.88 -18.70
CA ILE A 5 5.73 -9.54 -18.43
C ILE A 5 6.54 -9.58 -19.73
N PRO A 6 7.81 -9.12 -19.74
CA PRO A 6 8.61 -8.67 -18.59
C PRO A 6 8.09 -7.37 -17.97
N TYR A 7 8.09 -7.32 -16.65
CA TYR A 7 7.78 -6.13 -15.86
C TYR A 7 9.09 -5.48 -15.40
N LEU A 8 9.18 -4.17 -15.59
CA LEU A 8 10.20 -3.32 -14.98
C LEU A 8 9.48 -2.11 -14.39
N GLY A 9 9.60 -1.92 -13.08
CA GLY A 9 8.94 -0.82 -12.38
C GLY A 9 9.78 -0.22 -11.27
N PRO A 10 9.66 1.09 -11.02
CA PRO A 10 10.43 1.76 -9.98
C PRO A 10 9.91 1.43 -8.58
N ILE A 11 10.83 1.36 -7.64
CA ILE A 11 10.57 1.39 -6.19
C ILE A 11 10.78 2.85 -5.76
N ASN A 12 9.73 3.65 -5.88
CA ASN A 12 9.79 5.09 -5.61
C ASN A 12 10.25 5.37 -4.18
N GLY A 13 11.29 6.20 -4.03
CA GLY A 13 11.89 6.50 -2.73
C GLY A 13 12.89 5.45 -2.21
N GLY A 14 13.15 4.40 -2.99
CA GLY A 14 14.09 3.33 -2.65
C GLY A 14 13.55 2.36 -1.60
N LEU A 15 14.28 1.26 -1.45
CA LEU A 15 13.98 0.23 -0.45
C LEU A 15 14.62 0.58 0.90
N ARG A 16 13.96 0.19 2.00
CA ARG A 16 14.48 0.38 3.37
C ARG A 16 13.86 -0.64 4.33
N GLU A 17 14.39 -0.68 5.54
CA GLU A 17 13.89 -1.55 6.60
C GLU A 17 12.40 -1.32 6.88
N GLY A 18 11.69 -2.42 7.14
CA GLY A 18 10.26 -2.46 7.42
C GLY A 18 9.39 -2.43 6.16
N MET A 19 9.96 -2.21 4.97
CA MET A 19 9.22 -2.34 3.72
C MET A 19 8.85 -3.78 3.43
N SER A 20 7.79 -3.98 2.66
CA SER A 20 7.46 -5.27 2.07
C SER A 20 7.04 -5.12 0.62
N ILE A 21 7.38 -6.09 -0.22
CA ILE A 21 6.92 -6.19 -1.59
C ILE A 21 5.97 -7.38 -1.64
N TYR A 22 4.70 -7.11 -1.88
CA TYR A 22 3.63 -8.08 -1.97
C TYR A 22 3.29 -8.34 -3.43
N ILE A 23 3.31 -9.60 -3.85
CA ILE A 23 3.12 -10.02 -5.23
C ILE A 23 2.07 -11.12 -5.27
N GLN A 24 1.04 -10.95 -6.09
CA GLN A 24 0.10 -12.03 -6.43
C GLN A 24 0.31 -12.43 -7.89
N GLY A 25 0.38 -13.73 -8.12
CA GLY A 25 0.66 -14.31 -9.43
C GLY A 25 -0.04 -15.65 -9.66
N THR A 26 0.13 -16.16 -10.87
CA THR A 26 -0.18 -17.53 -11.27
C THR A 26 1.02 -18.14 -11.96
N ILE A 27 1.33 -19.39 -11.60
CA ILE A 27 2.36 -20.17 -12.26
C ILE A 27 1.74 -20.89 -13.47
N PRO A 28 2.21 -20.65 -14.71
CA PRO A 28 1.74 -21.38 -15.87
C PRO A 28 1.97 -22.90 -15.73
N LYS A 29 1.11 -23.73 -16.33
CA LYS A 29 1.30 -25.19 -16.35
C LYS A 29 2.60 -25.60 -17.07
N HIS A 30 2.97 -24.85 -18.11
CA HIS A 30 4.16 -25.07 -18.94
C HIS A 30 5.29 -24.10 -18.56
N ILE A 31 5.64 -24.04 -17.28
CA ILE A 31 6.75 -23.24 -16.76
C ILE A 31 8.08 -23.98 -16.86
N ASN A 32 9.13 -23.26 -17.29
CA ASN A 32 10.52 -23.64 -17.10
C ASN A 32 11.15 -22.86 -15.94
N ARG A 33 11.04 -21.53 -15.94
CA ARG A 33 11.56 -20.66 -14.87
C ARG A 33 10.99 -19.25 -14.96
N PHE A 34 11.00 -18.55 -13.84
CA PHE A 34 10.82 -17.10 -13.78
C PHE A 34 11.79 -16.50 -12.78
N PHE A 35 11.97 -15.19 -12.80
CA PHE A 35 12.74 -14.50 -11.78
C PHE A 35 12.09 -13.20 -11.34
N ILE A 36 12.43 -12.81 -10.11
CA ILE A 36 12.15 -11.52 -9.52
C ILE A 36 13.50 -10.94 -9.10
N ASN A 37 13.86 -9.78 -9.65
CA ASN A 37 15.07 -9.06 -9.28
C ASN A 37 14.72 -7.78 -8.53
N LEU A 38 15.47 -7.51 -7.46
CA LEU A 38 15.59 -6.17 -6.88
C LEU A 38 16.88 -5.54 -7.40
N ILE A 39 16.72 -4.48 -8.20
CA ILE A 39 17.83 -3.85 -8.93
C ILE A 39 18.19 -2.48 -8.34
N CYS A 40 19.47 -2.12 -8.42
CA CYS A 40 20.05 -0.92 -7.81
C CYS A 40 19.89 0.38 -8.64
N GLY A 41 19.13 0.33 -9.73
CA GLY A 41 18.90 1.46 -10.62
C GLY A 41 17.64 1.28 -11.45
N GLU A 42 17.42 2.18 -12.40
CA GLU A 42 16.24 2.17 -13.28
C GLU A 42 16.49 1.47 -14.63
N TYR A 43 17.73 1.05 -14.89
CA TYR A 43 18.14 0.39 -16.12
C TYR A 43 18.28 -1.13 -15.93
N GLU A 44 17.99 -1.91 -16.96
CA GLU A 44 18.11 -3.38 -16.92
C GLU A 44 19.54 -3.88 -16.64
N SER A 45 20.55 -3.06 -16.95
CA SER A 45 21.96 -3.34 -16.69
C SER A 45 22.42 -3.01 -15.27
N SER A 46 21.53 -2.51 -14.41
CA SER A 46 21.87 -2.16 -13.02
C SER A 46 22.23 -3.41 -12.21
N ASP A 47 23.04 -3.23 -11.18
CA ASP A 47 23.35 -4.29 -10.22
C ASP A 47 22.06 -4.90 -9.64
N ILE A 48 22.09 -6.20 -9.38
CA ILE A 48 20.98 -6.97 -8.85
C ILE A 48 21.30 -7.29 -7.39
N ALA A 49 20.68 -6.59 -6.45
CA ALA A 49 20.85 -6.83 -5.02
C ALA A 49 20.28 -8.19 -4.58
N LEU A 50 19.11 -8.54 -5.12
CA LEU A 50 18.46 -9.84 -4.92
C LEU A 50 17.99 -10.37 -6.26
N HIS A 51 18.47 -11.55 -6.65
CA HIS A 51 17.93 -12.38 -7.72
C HIS A 51 17.19 -13.54 -7.09
N PHE A 52 15.88 -13.61 -7.25
CA PHE A 52 15.04 -14.74 -6.82
C PHE A 52 14.59 -15.51 -8.05
N ASN A 53 15.05 -16.75 -8.25
CA ASN A 53 14.83 -17.49 -9.49
C ASN A 53 14.38 -18.94 -9.27
N PRO A 54 13.06 -19.19 -9.20
CA PRO A 54 12.50 -20.53 -9.25
C PRO A 54 12.74 -21.19 -10.61
N ARG A 55 13.27 -22.41 -10.59
CA ARG A 55 13.54 -23.24 -11.77
C ARG A 55 12.79 -24.57 -11.65
N PHE A 56 12.05 -24.92 -12.68
CA PHE A 56 11.26 -26.15 -12.82
C PHE A 56 11.91 -27.07 -13.86
N ASP A 57 13.18 -27.41 -13.64
CA ASP A 57 14.04 -28.12 -14.59
C ASP A 57 14.21 -29.62 -14.26
N GLY A 58 13.32 -30.19 -13.44
CA GLY A 58 13.36 -31.60 -13.02
C GLY A 58 14.22 -31.82 -11.77
N TRP A 59 15.11 -30.88 -11.45
CA TRP A 59 15.73 -30.77 -10.14
C TRP A 59 15.37 -29.43 -9.52
N ASP A 60 14.06 -29.30 -9.31
CA ASP A 60 13.38 -28.06 -8.97
C ASP A 60 13.99 -27.41 -7.73
N LYS A 61 14.27 -26.11 -7.86
CA LYS A 61 14.98 -25.33 -6.85
C LYS A 61 14.69 -23.85 -7.02
N VAL A 62 14.84 -23.10 -5.95
CA VAL A 62 14.90 -21.64 -6.01
C VAL A 62 16.35 -21.23 -5.83
N VAL A 63 16.87 -20.48 -6.80
CA VAL A 63 18.22 -19.92 -6.75
C VAL A 63 18.14 -18.48 -6.28
N PHE A 64 18.96 -18.14 -5.29
CA PHE A 64 19.18 -16.78 -4.82
C PHE A 64 20.61 -16.34 -5.15
N ASN A 65 20.77 -15.11 -5.60
CA ASN A 65 22.10 -14.53 -5.81
C ASN A 65 22.07 -13.00 -5.88
N THR A 66 23.25 -12.40 -6.03
CA THR A 66 23.48 -10.99 -6.31
C THR A 66 24.36 -10.90 -7.56
N CYS A 67 24.10 -9.93 -8.43
CA CYS A 67 24.96 -9.61 -9.57
C CYS A 67 25.49 -8.18 -9.38
N GLN A 68 26.81 -8.01 -9.29
CA GLN A 68 27.45 -6.71 -9.09
C GLN A 68 28.52 -6.51 -10.15
N ASN A 69 28.51 -5.35 -10.83
CA ASN A 69 29.41 -5.04 -11.94
C ASN A 69 29.38 -6.13 -13.03
N GLY A 70 28.19 -6.65 -13.33
CA GLY A 70 27.98 -7.70 -14.33
C GLY A 70 28.45 -9.10 -13.92
N SER A 71 28.94 -9.29 -12.68
CA SER A 71 29.42 -10.58 -12.17
C SER A 71 28.50 -11.14 -11.10
N TRP A 72 28.11 -12.42 -11.26
CA TRP A 72 27.32 -13.15 -10.28
C TRP A 72 28.17 -13.58 -9.08
N GLY A 73 27.62 -13.42 -7.88
CA GLY A 73 28.21 -13.96 -6.65
C GLY A 73 27.96 -15.46 -6.46
N SER A 74 28.17 -15.96 -5.24
CA SER A 74 27.90 -17.36 -4.89
C SER A 74 26.38 -17.65 -4.82
N GLU A 75 25.92 -18.67 -5.55
CA GLU A 75 24.51 -19.07 -5.53
C GLU A 75 24.12 -19.70 -4.18
N GLU A 76 22.96 -19.30 -3.65
CA GLU A 76 22.24 -20.05 -2.61
C GLU A 76 21.12 -20.85 -3.27
N LYS A 77 21.13 -22.18 -3.10
CA LYS A 77 20.20 -23.11 -3.77
C LYS A 77 19.29 -23.78 -2.76
N ILE A 78 18.00 -23.46 -2.82
CA ILE A 78 16.99 -24.06 -1.94
C ILE A 78 16.22 -25.11 -2.73
N HIS A 79 16.44 -26.39 -2.42
CA HIS A 79 15.82 -27.55 -3.09
C HIS A 79 14.41 -27.85 -2.58
N ARG A 80 13.67 -26.79 -2.23
CA ARG A 80 12.26 -26.83 -1.85
C ARG A 80 11.54 -25.85 -2.77
N MET A 81 10.56 -26.32 -3.52
CA MET A 81 9.78 -25.47 -4.43
C MET A 81 8.53 -24.96 -3.69
N PRO A 82 8.40 -23.65 -3.44
CA PRO A 82 7.23 -23.09 -2.76
C PRO A 82 6.04 -22.83 -3.71
N PHE A 83 6.22 -23.10 -5.00
CA PHE A 83 5.25 -22.85 -6.06
C PHE A 83 4.76 -24.14 -6.68
N ARG A 84 3.54 -24.12 -7.25
CA ARG A 84 2.94 -25.27 -7.93
C ARG A 84 2.50 -24.89 -9.34
N LYS A 85 2.76 -25.77 -10.31
CA LYS A 85 2.39 -25.54 -11.72
C LYS A 85 0.88 -25.42 -11.86
N GLY A 86 0.40 -24.35 -12.50
CA GLY A 86 -1.02 -24.09 -12.71
C GLY A 86 -1.76 -23.45 -11.52
N GLU A 87 -1.08 -23.17 -10.40
CA GLU A 87 -1.71 -22.59 -9.21
C GLU A 87 -1.41 -21.10 -9.04
N HIS A 88 -2.28 -20.44 -8.26
CA HIS A 88 -2.07 -19.08 -7.78
C HIS A 88 -1.05 -19.06 -6.64
N PHE A 89 -0.35 -17.94 -6.49
CA PHE A 89 0.52 -17.71 -5.34
C PHE A 89 0.38 -16.29 -4.81
N GLU A 90 0.65 -16.15 -3.52
CA GLU A 90 0.91 -14.89 -2.85
C GLU A 90 2.35 -14.93 -2.32
N MET A 91 3.13 -13.89 -2.62
CA MET A 91 4.51 -13.78 -2.18
C MET A 91 4.70 -12.46 -1.44
N VAL A 92 5.44 -12.49 -0.34
CA VAL A 92 5.86 -11.29 0.39
C VAL A 92 7.37 -11.32 0.55
N ILE A 93 8.04 -10.27 0.08
CA ILE A 93 9.45 -9.99 0.36
C ILE A 93 9.49 -8.92 1.44
N ILE A 94 9.82 -9.31 2.66
CA ILE A 94 9.94 -8.40 3.82
C ILE A 94 11.41 -7.95 3.91
N VAL A 95 11.61 -6.64 4.00
CA VAL A 95 12.93 -6.03 4.09
C VAL A 95 13.22 -5.74 5.55
N ASN A 96 14.22 -6.40 6.11
CA ASN A 96 14.69 -6.15 7.48
C ASN A 96 16.19 -5.79 7.46
N PHE A 97 16.76 -5.43 8.61
CA PHE A 97 18.18 -5.09 8.70
C PHE A 97 19.14 -6.23 8.28
N GLN A 98 18.74 -7.50 8.39
CA GLN A 98 19.59 -8.65 8.04
C GLN A 98 19.56 -8.97 6.55
N GLY A 99 18.40 -8.84 5.91
CA GLY A 99 18.19 -9.33 4.57
C GLY A 99 16.77 -9.14 4.05
N TYR A 100 16.50 -9.89 2.99
CA TYR A 100 15.17 -10.06 2.41
C TYR A 100 14.59 -11.36 2.95
N GLN A 101 13.53 -11.29 3.76
CA GLN A 101 12.77 -12.46 4.21
C GLN A 101 11.63 -12.74 3.23
N ILE A 102 11.61 -13.93 2.65
CA ILE A 102 10.64 -14.35 1.63
C ILE A 102 9.61 -15.26 2.28
N LYS A 103 8.33 -14.92 2.10
CA LYS A 103 7.18 -15.77 2.40
C LYS A 103 6.42 -16.07 1.12
N VAL A 104 5.92 -17.30 0.99
CA VAL A 104 5.04 -17.71 -0.11
C VAL A 104 3.83 -18.42 0.48
N ASN A 105 2.63 -17.99 0.10
CA ASN A 105 1.35 -18.51 0.59
C ASN A 105 1.26 -18.53 2.13
N GLY A 106 1.74 -17.47 2.76
CA GLY A 106 1.78 -17.32 4.23
C GLY A 106 2.88 -18.11 4.95
N ILE A 107 3.67 -18.92 4.23
CA ILE A 107 4.70 -19.79 4.82
C ILE A 107 6.10 -19.16 4.61
N ASP A 108 6.89 -19.13 5.68
CA ASP A 108 8.29 -18.69 5.62
C ASP A 108 9.12 -19.62 4.74
N PHE A 109 9.74 -19.03 3.70
CA PHE A 109 10.48 -19.78 2.70
C PHE A 109 11.98 -19.71 2.89
N HIS A 110 12.58 -18.52 2.85
CA HIS A 110 14.02 -18.28 2.98
C HIS A 110 14.30 -16.83 3.35
N THR A 111 15.43 -16.55 4.00
CA THR A 111 15.94 -15.18 4.18
C THR A 111 17.28 -15.06 3.46
N PHE A 112 17.33 -14.19 2.45
CA PHE A 112 18.57 -13.88 1.72
C PHE A 112 19.25 -12.68 2.38
N ILE A 113 20.45 -12.89 2.93
CA ILE A 113 21.21 -11.86 3.62
C ILE A 113 21.67 -10.77 2.64
N HIS A 114 21.60 -9.51 3.05
CA HIS A 114 22.02 -8.39 2.21
C HIS A 114 23.50 -8.52 1.79
N ARG A 115 23.75 -8.58 0.48
CA ARG A 115 25.12 -8.50 -0.09
C ARG A 115 25.42 -7.12 -0.69
N ILE A 116 24.37 -6.39 -1.06
CA ILE A 116 24.40 -4.97 -1.43
C ILE A 116 23.50 -4.25 -0.43
N PRO A 117 23.88 -3.05 0.07
CA PRO A 117 23.02 -2.24 0.93
C PRO A 117 21.64 -2.03 0.29
N MET A 118 20.58 -2.35 1.04
CA MET A 118 19.19 -2.26 0.54
C MET A 118 18.83 -0.84 0.07
N GLU A 119 19.48 0.19 0.63
CA GLU A 119 19.30 1.60 0.28
C GLU A 119 19.74 1.92 -1.14
N GLN A 120 20.43 1.00 -1.83
CA GLN A 120 20.76 1.15 -3.26
C GLN A 120 19.66 0.61 -4.16
N VAL A 121 18.73 -0.21 -3.67
CA VAL A 121 17.67 -0.80 -4.49
C VAL A 121 16.66 0.27 -4.92
N ARG A 122 16.40 0.33 -6.23
CA ARG A 122 15.52 1.33 -6.88
C ARG A 122 14.47 0.73 -7.81
N GLY A 123 14.59 -0.53 -8.21
CA GLY A 123 13.69 -1.14 -9.17
C GLY A 123 13.30 -2.58 -8.84
N LEU A 124 12.16 -2.99 -9.37
CA LEU A 124 11.67 -4.36 -9.39
C LEU A 124 11.59 -4.82 -10.84
N GLN A 125 12.24 -5.93 -11.16
CA GLN A 125 12.15 -6.57 -12.47
C GLN A 125 11.61 -7.98 -12.32
N ILE A 126 10.61 -8.35 -13.14
CA ILE A 126 10.02 -9.68 -13.16
C ILE A 126 9.96 -10.18 -14.59
N ALA A 127 10.54 -11.35 -14.87
CA ALA A 127 10.49 -11.96 -16.20
C ALA A 127 10.52 -13.48 -16.16
N GLY A 128 10.36 -14.10 -17.33
CA GLY A 128 10.19 -15.55 -17.49
C GLY A 128 8.73 -15.97 -17.40
N ASP A 129 8.50 -17.27 -17.18
CA ASP A 129 7.18 -17.88 -17.31
C ASP A 129 6.32 -17.64 -16.05
N VAL A 130 5.75 -16.46 -15.90
CA VAL A 130 4.88 -16.12 -14.77
C VAL A 130 3.78 -15.15 -15.21
N SER A 131 2.59 -15.27 -14.64
CA SER A 131 1.54 -14.26 -14.76
C SER A 131 1.45 -13.50 -13.44
N ILE A 132 1.53 -12.17 -13.48
CA ILE A 132 1.45 -11.33 -12.29
C ILE A 132 0.14 -10.55 -12.33
N GLN A 133 -0.68 -10.69 -11.29
CA GLN A 133 -1.93 -9.93 -11.17
C GLN A 133 -1.78 -8.68 -10.33
N MET A 134 -0.89 -8.69 -9.32
CA MET A 134 -0.71 -7.57 -8.41
C MET A 134 0.73 -7.46 -7.94
N ILE A 135 1.22 -6.22 -7.84
CA ILE A 135 2.46 -5.85 -7.18
C ILE A 135 2.12 -4.66 -6.29
N ASN A 136 2.25 -4.84 -4.98
CA ASN A 136 2.07 -3.78 -3.99
C ASN A 136 3.34 -3.62 -3.18
N PHE A 137 3.81 -2.40 -3.08
CA PHE A 137 4.88 -2.05 -2.19
C PHE A 137 4.27 -1.50 -0.90
N ILE A 138 4.46 -2.22 0.20
CA ILE A 138 3.90 -1.93 1.52
C ILE A 138 4.98 -1.23 2.33
N GLY A 139 4.62 -0.09 2.91
CA GLY A 139 5.58 0.77 3.59
C GLY A 139 6.46 1.56 2.62
N VAL A 140 6.01 1.98 1.44
CA VAL A 140 6.78 2.91 0.58
C VAL A 140 6.65 4.33 1.11
N ARG A 141 7.63 4.86 1.84
CA ARG A 141 7.78 6.32 1.95
C ARG A 141 8.15 6.76 0.53
N PRO A 142 7.39 7.62 -0.16
CA PRO A 142 8.00 8.43 -1.20
C PRO A 142 9.03 9.32 -0.48
N GLN A 143 10.32 9.07 -0.69
CA GLN A 143 11.24 10.19 -0.62
C GLN A 143 10.98 11.02 -1.88
N LEU A 144 10.10 12.01 -1.76
CA LEU A 144 10.21 13.15 -2.65
C LEU A 144 11.51 13.85 -2.27
N CYS A 145 12.53 13.75 -3.12
CA CYS A 145 13.64 14.69 -3.06
C CYS A 145 13.04 16.10 -3.22
N GLU A 146 13.58 17.14 -2.57
CA GLU A 146 12.95 18.48 -2.62
C GLU A 146 12.68 18.96 -4.04
N SER A 147 13.53 18.60 -5.01
CA SER A 147 13.30 18.90 -6.43
C SER A 147 12.18 18.08 -7.07
N SER A 148 12.01 16.81 -6.70
CA SER A 148 10.87 15.98 -7.11
C SER A 148 9.57 16.36 -6.38
N ALA A 149 9.66 16.86 -5.13
CA ALA A 149 8.55 17.45 -4.39
C ALA A 149 8.10 18.76 -5.06
N LEU A 150 9.06 19.60 -5.49
CA LEU A 150 8.79 20.82 -6.24
C LEU A 150 8.21 20.50 -7.62
N MET A 151 8.74 19.47 -8.30
CA MET A 151 8.26 19.05 -9.62
C MET A 151 6.89 18.38 -9.53
N LEU A 152 6.60 17.60 -8.49
CA LEU A 152 5.26 17.06 -8.21
C LEU A 152 4.31 18.17 -7.74
N ARG A 153 4.77 19.17 -6.98
CA ARG A 153 4.00 20.41 -6.68
C ARG A 153 3.72 21.24 -7.94
N ALA A 154 4.62 21.23 -8.92
CA ALA A 154 4.45 21.91 -10.20
C ALA A 154 3.56 21.13 -11.18
N LEU A 155 3.65 19.80 -11.20
CA LEU A 155 2.83 18.90 -12.04
C LEU A 155 1.42 18.67 -11.47
N LEU A 156 1.29 18.53 -10.15
CA LEU A 156 0.03 18.55 -9.39
C LEU A 156 -0.37 19.98 -9.01
N GLY A 157 0.12 20.99 -9.74
CA GLY A 157 -0.13 22.42 -9.54
C GLY A 157 -1.60 22.86 -9.68
N LYS A 158 -2.54 21.96 -9.45
CA LYS A 158 -3.95 22.25 -9.22
C LYS A 158 -4.40 21.57 -7.93
N ILE A 159 -4.39 22.38 -6.87
CA ILE A 159 -5.21 22.31 -5.66
C ILE A 159 -4.69 21.33 -4.58
N ASN A 160 -3.85 21.84 -3.68
CA ASN A 160 -3.85 21.29 -2.31
C ASN A 160 -5.08 21.86 -1.61
N GLU A 161 -5.93 21.00 -1.06
CA GLU A 161 -7.04 21.47 -0.24
C GLU A 161 -6.48 21.93 1.12
N PRO A 162 -6.84 23.13 1.59
CA PRO A 162 -6.35 23.63 2.87
C PRO A 162 -6.85 22.72 4.00
N VAL A 163 -5.97 22.38 4.94
CA VAL A 163 -6.32 21.66 6.17
C VAL A 163 -6.15 22.63 7.35
N PRO A 164 -7.18 22.87 8.17
CA PRO A 164 -8.46 22.16 8.21
C PRO A 164 -9.34 22.42 6.98
N TYR A 165 -9.92 21.34 6.46
CA TYR A 165 -10.85 21.36 5.33
C TYR A 165 -12.27 21.22 5.85
N SER A 166 -13.20 22.01 5.30
CA SER A 166 -14.63 21.88 5.58
C SER A 166 -15.41 22.18 4.31
N SER A 167 -16.32 21.29 3.94
CA SER A 167 -17.17 21.48 2.75
C SER A 167 -18.48 20.73 2.85
N ILE A 168 -19.49 21.26 2.16
CA ILE A 168 -20.80 20.65 2.01
C ILE A 168 -20.75 19.55 0.95
N ILE A 169 -21.25 18.38 1.32
CA ILE A 169 -21.53 17.27 0.40
C ILE A 169 -22.84 17.60 -0.31
N GLN A 170 -22.76 18.21 -1.49
CA GLN A 170 -23.93 18.64 -2.26
C GLN A 170 -24.91 17.47 -2.49
N GLY A 171 -26.12 17.57 -1.95
CA GLY A 171 -27.15 16.52 -2.00
C GLY A 171 -27.02 15.42 -0.94
N GLY A 172 -26.10 15.55 0.01
CA GLY A 172 -25.90 14.62 1.12
C GLY A 172 -25.36 13.25 0.72
N MET A 173 -25.25 12.36 1.70
CA MET A 173 -24.86 10.97 1.49
C MET A 173 -26.07 10.12 1.12
N PHE A 174 -25.96 9.27 0.09
CA PHE A 174 -27.02 8.35 -0.31
C PHE A 174 -26.40 7.02 -0.75
N PRO A 175 -27.19 5.93 -0.89
CA PRO A 175 -26.64 4.62 -1.20
C PRO A 175 -25.82 4.64 -2.50
N LYS A 176 -24.64 4.05 -2.45
CA LYS A 176 -23.60 4.01 -3.49
C LYS A 176 -22.80 5.31 -3.69
N ARG A 177 -23.17 6.43 -3.07
CA ARG A 177 -22.33 7.63 -3.08
C ARG A 177 -20.96 7.31 -2.49
N THR A 178 -19.90 7.80 -3.13
CA THR A 178 -18.52 7.51 -2.74
C THR A 178 -17.74 8.80 -2.65
N ILE A 179 -17.22 9.10 -1.47
CA ILE A 179 -16.27 10.20 -1.29
C ILE A 179 -14.86 9.64 -1.43
N VAL A 180 -14.03 10.27 -2.26
CA VAL A 180 -12.62 9.91 -2.43
C VAL A 180 -11.76 11.01 -1.85
N ILE A 181 -10.83 10.65 -0.97
CA ILE A 181 -9.87 11.55 -0.35
C ILE A 181 -8.48 11.01 -0.65
N ARG A 182 -7.65 11.82 -1.29
CA ARG A 182 -6.25 11.49 -1.52
C ARG A 182 -5.36 12.51 -0.84
N GLY A 183 -4.27 12.02 -0.27
CA GLY A 183 -3.34 12.87 0.45
C GLY A 183 -2.10 12.14 0.91
N MET A 184 -1.26 12.88 1.62
CA MET A 184 -0.02 12.39 2.21
C MET A 184 -0.04 12.67 3.71
N VAL A 185 0.40 11.70 4.51
CA VAL A 185 0.71 11.89 5.93
C VAL A 185 2.14 12.43 6.03
N PRO A 186 2.41 13.64 6.55
CA PRO A 186 3.76 14.15 6.72
C PRO A 186 4.60 13.36 7.73
N TYR A 187 5.92 13.54 7.71
CA TYR A 187 6.78 13.04 8.78
C TYR A 187 6.52 13.79 10.09
N GLY A 188 6.58 13.07 11.21
CA GLY A 188 6.29 13.60 12.53
C GLY A 188 4.79 13.76 12.83
N ALA A 189 3.92 13.45 11.87
CA ALA A 189 2.48 13.53 12.01
C ALA A 189 1.98 12.70 13.20
N HIS A 190 1.07 13.27 13.98
CA HIS A 190 0.50 12.62 15.15
C HIS A 190 -0.85 11.97 14.83
N LYS A 191 -1.75 12.70 14.17
CA LYS A 191 -3.13 12.26 13.95
C LYS A 191 -3.77 12.88 12.73
N LEU A 192 -4.80 12.21 12.23
CA LEU A 192 -5.75 12.70 11.24
C LEU A 192 -7.16 12.53 11.77
N SER A 193 -8.05 13.46 11.47
CA SER A 193 -9.48 13.38 11.79
C SER A 193 -10.27 13.65 10.53
N ILE A 194 -11.04 12.66 10.07
CA ILE A 194 -12.01 12.79 8.97
C ILE A 194 -13.40 12.60 9.57
N LYS A 195 -14.26 13.60 9.44
CA LYS A 195 -15.60 13.61 10.05
C LYS A 195 -16.65 13.80 8.95
N PHE A 196 -17.67 12.96 9.01
CA PHE A 196 -18.92 13.11 8.28
C PHE A 196 -19.99 13.57 9.26
N LEU A 197 -20.56 14.74 9.02
CA LEU A 197 -21.45 15.42 9.94
C LEU A 197 -22.83 15.67 9.34
N VAL A 198 -23.80 15.84 10.24
CA VAL A 198 -25.08 16.49 9.96
C VAL A 198 -24.90 17.97 10.28
N SER A 199 -24.78 18.81 9.26
CA SER A 199 -24.36 20.22 9.39
C SER A 199 -25.21 21.02 10.37
N ARG A 200 -26.53 20.80 10.36
CA ARG A 200 -27.52 21.49 11.19
C ARG A 200 -27.39 21.22 12.69
N SER A 201 -27.05 19.99 13.09
CA SER A 201 -26.96 19.60 14.51
C SER A 201 -25.52 19.51 14.99
N ARG A 202 -24.55 19.49 14.05
CA ARG A 202 -23.12 19.25 14.29
C ARG A 202 -22.83 17.86 14.86
N ASP A 203 -23.80 16.94 14.80
CA ASP A 203 -23.57 15.54 15.13
C ASP A 203 -22.59 14.92 14.14
N VAL A 204 -21.63 14.17 14.66
CA VAL A 204 -20.66 13.43 13.87
C VAL A 204 -21.20 12.02 13.65
N ALA A 205 -21.82 11.81 12.49
CA ALA A 205 -22.37 10.50 12.13
C ALA A 205 -21.26 9.46 11.96
N PHE A 206 -20.11 9.85 11.42
CA PHE A 206 -18.97 8.96 11.23
C PHE A 206 -17.64 9.71 11.34
N HIS A 207 -16.82 9.32 12.32
CA HIS A 207 -15.49 9.84 12.56
C HIS A 207 -14.45 8.75 12.28
N ILE A 208 -13.45 9.06 11.46
CA ILE A 208 -12.25 8.25 11.25
C ILE A 208 -11.07 9.02 11.83
N HIS A 209 -10.36 8.41 12.77
CA HIS A 209 -9.28 9.06 13.52
C HIS A 209 -8.02 8.19 13.55
N PRO A 210 -7.21 8.17 12.47
CA PRO A 210 -5.90 7.56 12.50
C PRO A 210 -4.98 8.27 13.49
N ARG A 211 -4.32 7.50 14.36
CA ARG A 211 -3.24 7.96 15.24
C ARG A 211 -1.97 7.25 14.80
N PHE A 212 -1.14 7.96 14.04
CA PHE A 212 -0.09 7.33 13.24
C PHE A 212 0.95 6.62 14.11
N ARG A 213 1.40 7.26 15.20
CA ARG A 213 2.41 6.70 16.12
C ARG A 213 1.90 5.52 16.95
N GLU A 214 0.62 5.51 17.28
CA GLU A 214 -0.03 4.40 17.99
C GLU A 214 -0.34 3.22 17.06
N GLY A 215 -0.26 3.43 15.73
CA GLY A 215 -0.59 2.40 14.75
C GLY A 215 -2.07 2.03 14.74
N ILE A 216 -2.97 2.89 15.24
CA ILE A 216 -4.41 2.62 15.32
C ILE A 216 -5.24 3.55 14.43
N VAL A 217 -6.41 3.06 14.01
CA VAL A 217 -7.47 3.84 13.36
C VAL A 217 -8.76 3.67 14.16
N LEU A 218 -9.09 4.71 14.92
CA LEU A 218 -10.30 4.78 15.72
C LEU A 218 -11.48 5.20 14.85
N ARG A 219 -12.63 4.56 15.04
CA ARG A 219 -13.90 5.01 14.45
C ARG A 219 -14.96 5.16 15.52
N ASN A 220 -15.77 6.21 15.39
CA ASN A 220 -16.86 6.47 16.32
C ASN A 220 -17.92 7.40 15.71
N SER A 221 -18.98 7.65 16.47
CA SER A 221 -19.97 8.70 16.22
C SER A 221 -20.10 9.57 17.48
N MET A 222 -20.35 10.87 17.30
CA MET A 222 -20.76 11.78 18.37
C MET A 222 -22.20 12.21 18.07
N ILE A 223 -23.14 11.80 18.92
CA ILE A 223 -24.57 12.08 18.75
C ILE A 223 -25.10 12.74 20.02
N GLY A 224 -25.76 13.90 19.88
CA GLY A 224 -26.24 14.68 21.02
C GLY A 224 -25.11 15.11 21.96
N GLY A 225 -23.93 15.41 21.41
CA GLY A 225 -22.75 15.82 22.17
C GLY A 225 -21.97 14.69 22.87
N ASN A 226 -22.39 13.43 22.74
CA ASN A 226 -21.75 12.30 23.41
C ASN A 226 -21.08 11.36 22.40
N TRP A 227 -19.82 10.99 22.66
CA TRP A 227 -19.14 9.94 21.90
C TRP A 227 -19.70 8.56 22.26
N GLY A 228 -19.92 7.73 21.25
CA GLY A 228 -20.33 6.35 21.43
C GLY A 228 -19.17 5.39 21.72
N GLN A 229 -19.41 4.10 21.51
CA GLN A 229 -18.38 3.06 21.63
C GLN A 229 -17.36 3.16 20.49
N GLU A 230 -16.07 3.14 20.81
CA GLU A 230 -15.01 3.15 19.79
C GLU A 230 -14.88 1.79 19.10
N GLU A 231 -14.64 1.83 17.79
CA GLU A 231 -14.25 0.66 17.00
C GLU A 231 -12.80 0.80 16.56
N ARG A 232 -11.98 -0.22 16.83
CA ARG A 232 -10.52 -0.21 16.58
C ARG A 232 -10.04 -1.40 15.75
N GLU A 233 -10.87 -2.39 15.52
CA GLU A 233 -10.49 -3.60 14.80
C GLU A 233 -10.22 -3.30 13.32
N MET A 234 -9.08 -3.76 12.83
CA MET A 234 -8.72 -3.78 11.41
C MET A 234 -7.66 -4.85 11.18
N SER A 235 -7.58 -5.37 9.95
CA SER A 235 -6.59 -6.37 9.56
C SER A 235 -5.18 -5.77 9.36
N MET A 236 -5.10 -4.51 8.91
CA MET A 236 -3.86 -3.79 8.63
C MET A 236 -4.10 -2.27 8.73
N ASN A 237 -3.13 -1.50 9.23
CA ASN A 237 -3.21 -0.04 9.23
C ASN A 237 -2.49 0.56 8.00
N PRO A 238 -3.21 1.22 7.08
CA PRO A 238 -2.62 1.78 5.86
C PRO A 238 -2.05 3.21 6.05
N PHE A 239 -2.26 3.84 7.21
CA PHE A 239 -1.80 5.20 7.46
C PHE A 239 -0.49 5.19 8.23
N MET A 240 0.59 5.59 7.56
CA MET A 240 1.91 5.74 8.19
C MET A 240 2.52 7.07 7.77
N GLU A 241 3.38 7.62 8.62
CA GLU A 241 4.13 8.83 8.32
C GLU A 241 4.90 8.70 6.99
N GLY A 242 4.85 9.77 6.20
CA GLY A 242 5.39 9.84 4.85
C GLY A 242 4.59 9.11 3.78
N GLN A 243 3.50 8.38 4.10
CA GLN A 243 2.74 7.64 3.07
C GLN A 243 1.74 8.52 2.33
N TYR A 244 1.58 8.25 1.03
CA TYR A 244 0.39 8.64 0.30
C TYR A 244 -0.76 7.65 0.57
N PHE A 245 -1.99 8.15 0.60
CA PHE A 245 -3.18 7.31 0.67
C PHE A 245 -4.20 7.72 -0.39
N ASP A 246 -4.87 6.73 -0.95
CA ASP A 246 -6.11 6.86 -1.73
C ASP A 246 -7.23 6.20 -0.92
N MET A 247 -8.03 7.01 -0.23
CA MET A 247 -9.15 6.55 0.58
C MET A 247 -10.46 6.74 -0.20
N SER A 248 -11.28 5.70 -0.25
CA SER A 248 -12.67 5.81 -0.72
C SER A 248 -13.65 5.36 0.38
N ILE A 249 -14.63 6.21 0.65
CA ILE A 249 -15.70 5.97 1.63
C ILE A 249 -17.01 5.84 0.86
N ARG A 250 -17.52 4.62 0.76
CA ARG A 250 -18.78 4.33 0.07
C ARG A 250 -19.93 4.20 1.06
N CYS A 251 -20.97 5.00 0.87
CA CYS A 251 -22.21 4.90 1.64
C CYS A 251 -23.04 3.71 1.14
N GLY A 252 -23.39 2.79 2.02
CA GLY A 252 -24.39 1.75 1.80
C GLY A 252 -25.69 2.06 2.54
N ASN A 253 -26.66 1.15 2.42
CA ASN A 253 -27.95 1.27 3.12
C ASN A 253 -27.83 1.09 4.65
N GLN A 254 -26.81 0.36 5.11
CA GLN A 254 -26.66 -0.02 6.53
C GLN A 254 -25.32 0.40 7.13
N ARG A 255 -24.34 0.75 6.30
CA ARG A 255 -22.96 0.96 6.72
C ARG A 255 -22.19 1.80 5.71
N PHE A 256 -21.14 2.45 6.16
CA PHE A 256 -20.04 2.87 5.31
C PHE A 256 -19.10 1.69 5.05
N LYS A 257 -18.59 1.60 3.82
CA LYS A 257 -17.48 0.72 3.45
C LYS A 257 -16.28 1.58 3.12
N VAL A 258 -15.18 1.37 3.84
CA VAL A 258 -13.96 2.16 3.64
C VAL A 258 -12.90 1.31 2.97
N PHE A 259 -12.33 1.83 1.89
CA PHE A 259 -11.20 1.24 1.20
C PHE A 259 -10.03 2.22 1.23
N VAL A 260 -8.82 1.71 1.40
CA VAL A 260 -7.59 2.49 1.30
C VAL A 260 -6.63 1.78 0.36
N ASN A 261 -6.08 2.52 -0.60
CA ASN A 261 -5.18 2.00 -1.63
C ASN A 261 -5.77 0.80 -2.39
N GLY A 262 -7.07 0.86 -2.68
CA GLY A 262 -7.83 -0.17 -3.39
C GLY A 262 -8.22 -1.39 -2.56
N GLN A 263 -7.82 -1.49 -1.29
CA GLN A 263 -8.15 -2.60 -0.41
C GLN A 263 -9.25 -2.23 0.59
N HIS A 264 -10.16 -3.16 0.87
CA HIS A 264 -11.17 -2.98 1.92
C HIS A 264 -10.47 -2.93 3.28
N LEU A 265 -10.75 -1.89 4.06
CA LEU A 265 -10.13 -1.68 5.36
C LEU A 265 -11.08 -2.07 6.50
N PHE A 266 -12.29 -1.50 6.50
CA PHE A 266 -13.33 -1.84 7.45
C PHE A 266 -14.71 -1.40 6.96
N ASP A 267 -15.73 -1.96 7.61
CA ASP A 267 -17.09 -1.47 7.56
C ASP A 267 -17.38 -0.65 8.84
N PHE A 268 -18.20 0.39 8.74
CA PHE A 268 -18.73 1.12 9.88
C PHE A 268 -20.25 1.20 9.78
N PHE A 269 -20.96 0.49 10.66
CA PHE A 269 -22.42 0.44 10.62
C PHE A 269 -23.03 1.79 11.01
N HIS A 270 -24.08 2.18 10.29
CA HIS A 270 -24.73 3.47 10.50
C HIS A 270 -25.32 3.53 11.91
N ARG A 271 -24.76 4.39 12.75
CA ARG A 271 -25.33 4.73 14.06
C ARG A 271 -26.35 5.86 13.94
N TRP A 272 -26.12 6.78 12.99
CA TRP A 272 -27.09 7.75 12.55
C TRP A 272 -27.96 7.14 11.42
N GLN A 273 -29.19 6.76 11.74
CA GLN A 273 -30.06 6.03 10.80
C GLN A 273 -30.47 6.87 9.59
N SER A 274 -30.66 8.19 9.79
CA SER A 274 -30.97 9.13 8.73
C SER A 274 -29.72 9.54 7.96
N PHE A 275 -28.98 8.57 7.39
CA PHE A 275 -27.70 8.82 6.70
C PHE A 275 -27.80 9.82 5.54
N ASN A 276 -28.99 10.05 4.99
CA ASN A 276 -29.26 11.08 3.99
C ASN A 276 -29.09 12.53 4.51
N GLU A 277 -29.10 12.73 5.83
CA GLU A 277 -28.88 14.03 6.46
C GLU A 277 -27.39 14.34 6.66
N ILE A 278 -26.50 13.38 6.39
CA ILE A 278 -25.06 13.57 6.44
C ILE A 278 -24.66 14.38 5.21
N ASP A 279 -24.30 15.64 5.41
CA ASP A 279 -24.17 16.64 4.34
C ASP A 279 -22.89 17.47 4.45
N MET A 280 -21.99 17.13 5.38
CA MET A 280 -20.75 17.87 5.58
C MET A 280 -19.56 16.93 5.80
N LEU A 281 -18.43 17.27 5.17
CA LEU A 281 -17.13 16.65 5.36
C LEU A 281 -16.19 17.65 6.04
N GLU A 282 -15.55 17.23 7.13
CA GLU A 282 -14.47 17.97 7.77
C GLU A 282 -13.21 17.11 7.86
N ILE A 283 -12.05 17.68 7.55
CA ILE A 283 -10.74 17.03 7.66
C ILE A 283 -9.80 17.92 8.45
N GLU A 284 -9.20 17.38 9.50
CA GLU A 284 -8.29 18.07 10.42
C GLU A 284 -7.07 17.19 10.74
N GLY A 285 -6.02 17.81 11.28
CA GLY A 285 -4.82 17.13 11.74
C GLY A 285 -3.67 17.20 10.75
N ASP A 286 -2.70 16.31 10.94
CA ASP A 286 -1.40 16.35 10.29
C ASP A 286 -1.46 15.60 8.95
N VAL A 287 -2.02 16.26 7.93
CA VAL A 287 -2.19 15.69 6.58
C VAL A 287 -2.05 16.76 5.51
N GLN A 288 -1.55 16.37 4.33
CA GLN A 288 -1.63 17.17 3.11
C GLN A 288 -2.66 16.53 2.18
N ILE A 289 -3.71 17.26 1.81
CA ILE A 289 -4.75 16.76 0.91
C ILE A 289 -4.51 17.27 -0.50
N SER A 290 -4.41 16.34 -1.46
CA SER A 290 -4.17 16.64 -2.87
C SER A 290 -5.44 16.56 -3.73
N TYR A 291 -6.47 15.86 -3.26
CA TYR A 291 -7.69 15.66 -4.02
C TYR A 291 -8.84 15.21 -3.12
N ILE A 292 -10.01 15.83 -3.31
CA ILE A 292 -11.28 15.38 -2.75
C ILE A 292 -12.30 15.28 -3.88
N HIS A 293 -13.03 14.17 -3.95
CA HIS A 293 -14.14 13.96 -4.87
C HIS A 293 -15.40 13.57 -4.09
N PHE A 294 -16.53 14.16 -4.47
CA PHE A 294 -17.84 14.00 -3.83
C PHE A 294 -18.85 13.23 -4.67
#